data_AF-A0A8U8BU71-F1
#
_entry.id   AF-A0A8U8BU71-F1
#
_cell.length_a   1.000
_cell.length_b   1.000
_cell.length_c   1.000
_cell.angle_alpha   90.00
_cell.angle_beta   90.00
_cell.angle_gamma   90.00
#
_symmetry.space_group_name_H-M   'P 1'
#
loop_
_entity.id
_entity.type
_entity.pdbx_description
1 polymer ?
#
loop_
_entity_poly.entity_id
_entity_poly.type
_entity_poly.pdbx_seq_one_letter_code
_entity_poly.pdbx_strand_id
1 'polypeptide(L)'
;STALSALSSSRAEQQKLIVDRHNALRRGVKPTASNMMKMEWCSAAAENAQNWANQCTLRHSPANLRRTSVTCGENVLLSSYPRTWADAIQVWYSQSSNFKYGYGQISKNVNVESYTQLIWYNSYKVGCGVSYCPTGPYKYFYVCQYCPAGNNPMQIAMPYRSGPKCADCPGHCDKGLCTNPCKYQDLLGNCKNLKMLFGCSHSLVKKKCPASCKCTTQII
;
A
#
# COMPACT_ATOMS: atom_id res chain seq x y z
N SER A 1 11.83 -23.55 11.57
CA SER A 1 11.79 -23.48 13.04
C SER A 1 10.41 -23.02 13.49
N THR A 2 10.05 -23.28 14.76
CA THR A 2 8.77 -22.89 15.38
C THR A 2 8.48 -21.38 15.31
N ALA A 3 9.53 -20.54 15.31
CA ALA A 3 9.40 -19.09 15.17
C ALA A 3 8.90 -18.66 13.78
N LEU A 4 9.41 -19.25 12.69
CA LEU A 4 8.96 -18.91 11.34
C LEU A 4 7.50 -19.34 11.12
N SER A 5 7.11 -20.51 11.63
CA SER A 5 5.71 -20.97 11.56
C SER A 5 4.75 -20.08 12.35
N ALA A 6 5.22 -19.40 13.41
CA ALA A 6 4.42 -18.42 14.13
C ALA A 6 4.15 -17.15 13.30
N LEU A 7 5.08 -16.80 12.41
CA LEU A 7 5.01 -15.62 11.55
C LEU A 7 4.36 -15.87 10.18
N SER A 8 4.02 -17.12 9.87
CA SER A 8 3.48 -17.48 8.56
C SER A 8 2.20 -16.69 8.26
N SER A 9 2.20 -15.99 7.13
CA SER A 9 1.07 -15.19 6.65
C SER A 9 -0.06 -16.04 6.05
N SER A 10 0.08 -17.37 5.98
CA SER A 10 -1.04 -18.27 5.69
C SER A 10 -2.01 -18.39 6.88
N ARG A 11 -1.56 -18.03 8.09
CA ARG A 11 -2.35 -18.08 9.32
C ARG A 11 -3.29 -16.88 9.43
N ALA A 12 -4.58 -17.13 9.63
CA ALA A 12 -5.63 -16.11 9.61
C ALA A 12 -5.43 -14.99 10.65
N GLU A 13 -4.89 -15.33 11.81
CA GLU A 13 -4.55 -14.37 12.87
C GLU A 13 -3.40 -13.44 12.48
N GLN A 14 -2.42 -13.91 11.68
CA GLN A 14 -1.36 -13.05 11.17
C GLN A 14 -1.90 -12.13 10.08
N GLN A 15 -2.74 -12.65 9.17
CA GLN A 15 -3.42 -11.84 8.16
C GLN A 15 -4.24 -10.72 8.82
N LYS A 16 -5.03 -11.08 9.84
CA LYS A 16 -5.84 -10.14 10.62
C LYS A 16 -4.97 -9.11 11.33
N LEU A 17 -3.91 -9.53 12.03
CA LEU A 17 -2.98 -8.63 12.72
C LEU A 17 -2.36 -7.62 11.75
N ILE A 18 -1.87 -8.09 10.59
CA ILE A 18 -1.29 -7.24 9.56
C ILE A 18 -2.31 -6.19 9.12
N VAL A 19 -3.50 -6.61 8.69
CA VAL A 19 -4.55 -5.71 8.21
C VAL A 19 -4.99 -4.72 9.28
N ASP A 20 -5.22 -5.18 10.51
CA ASP A 20 -5.65 -4.34 11.63
C ASP A 20 -4.58 -3.31 11.99
N ARG A 21 -3.30 -3.70 12.00
CA ARG A 21 -2.20 -2.77 12.26
C ARG A 21 -2.12 -1.69 11.19
N HIS A 22 -2.21 -2.04 9.91
CA HIS A 22 -2.25 -1.07 8.82
C HIS A 22 -3.42 -0.11 8.97
N ASN A 23 -4.63 -0.63 9.19
CA ASN A 23 -5.82 0.19 9.35
C ASN A 23 -5.77 1.10 10.59
N ALA A 24 -5.15 0.67 11.68
CA ALA A 24 -4.91 1.51 12.85
C ALA A 24 -4.01 2.71 12.52
N LEU A 25 -2.89 2.48 11.81
CA LEU A 25 -1.99 3.55 11.38
C LEU A 25 -2.69 4.52 10.41
N ARG A 26 -3.45 3.98 9.45
CA ARG A 26 -4.22 4.77 8.46
C ARG A 26 -5.28 5.67 9.11
N ARG A 27 -5.93 5.22 10.18
CA ARG A 27 -6.87 6.06 10.97
C ARG A 27 -6.19 7.18 11.75
N GLY A 28 -4.92 6.98 12.09
CA GLY A 28 -4.12 7.84 12.96
C GLY A 28 -3.31 8.91 12.23
N VAL A 29 -3.37 8.99 10.89
CA VAL A 29 -2.55 9.94 10.12
C VAL A 29 -2.82 11.40 10.50
N LYS A 30 -1.74 12.20 10.41
CA LYS A 30 -1.75 13.65 10.60
C LYS A 30 -1.06 14.32 9.41
N PRO A 31 -1.70 15.30 8.73
CA PRO A 31 -3.10 15.73 8.91
C PRO A 31 -4.12 14.60 8.65
N THR A 32 -5.39 14.78 9.04
CA THR A 32 -6.42 13.76 8.81
C THR A 32 -6.69 13.59 7.32
N ALA A 33 -7.11 12.39 6.91
CA ALA A 33 -7.36 12.05 5.51
C ALA A 33 -8.86 11.96 5.21
N SER A 34 -9.31 12.59 4.12
CA SER A 34 -10.71 12.52 3.67
C SER A 34 -11.05 11.29 2.83
N ASN A 35 -10.04 10.69 2.18
CA ASN A 35 -10.19 9.61 1.20
C ASN A 35 -9.43 8.31 1.54
N MET A 36 -8.99 8.14 2.79
CA MET A 36 -8.17 7.00 3.17
C MET A 36 -8.96 5.69 3.12
N MET A 37 -8.63 4.79 2.20
CA MET A 37 -9.32 3.51 2.08
C MET A 37 -9.01 2.58 3.25
N LYS A 38 -9.99 1.78 3.66
CA LYS A 38 -9.78 0.62 4.52
C LYS A 38 -9.01 -0.46 3.75
N MET A 39 -7.93 -0.97 4.34
CA MET A 39 -7.19 -2.11 3.81
C MET A 39 -7.86 -3.43 4.14
N GLU A 40 -7.76 -4.37 3.21
CA GLU A 40 -8.21 -5.75 3.30
C GLU A 40 -7.09 -6.72 2.88
N TRP A 41 -7.16 -7.96 3.36
CA TRP A 41 -6.21 -8.99 2.96
C TRP A 41 -6.43 -9.40 1.50
N CYS A 42 -5.34 -9.62 0.76
CA CYS A 42 -5.38 -10.10 -0.61
C CYS A 42 -4.50 -11.33 -0.79
N SER A 43 -5.14 -12.49 -0.94
CA SER A 43 -4.45 -13.78 -1.09
C SER A 43 -3.51 -13.82 -2.29
N ALA A 44 -3.89 -13.25 -3.43
CA ALA A 44 -3.03 -13.18 -4.62
C ALA A 44 -1.77 -12.34 -4.39
N ALA A 45 -1.88 -11.22 -3.67
CA ALA A 45 -0.72 -10.41 -3.28
C ALA A 45 0.16 -11.14 -2.25
N ALA A 46 -0.44 -11.91 -1.34
CA ALA A 46 0.27 -12.69 -0.34
C ALA A 46 1.06 -13.84 -0.98
N GLU A 47 0.48 -14.51 -1.97
CA GLU A 47 1.15 -15.55 -2.76
C GLU A 47 2.37 -14.96 -3.49
N ASN A 48 2.21 -13.85 -4.21
CA ASN A 48 3.31 -13.15 -4.86
C ASN A 48 4.42 -12.75 -3.86
N ALA A 49 4.03 -12.18 -2.72
CA ALA A 49 4.95 -11.74 -1.67
C ALA A 49 5.72 -12.92 -1.06
N GLN A 50 5.05 -14.04 -0.79
CA GLN A 50 5.69 -15.24 -0.26
C GLN A 50 6.61 -15.90 -1.29
N ASN A 51 6.19 -15.97 -2.56
CA ASN A 51 7.02 -16.47 -3.66
C ASN A 51 8.31 -15.67 -3.80
N TRP A 52 8.24 -14.34 -3.65
CA TRP A 52 9.43 -13.49 -3.66
C TRP A 52 10.29 -13.66 -2.40
N ALA A 53 9.67 -13.70 -1.22
CA ALA A 53 10.39 -13.91 0.05
C ALA A 53 11.19 -15.23 0.02
N ASN A 54 10.62 -16.29 -0.55
CA ASN A 54 11.26 -17.60 -0.67
C ASN A 54 12.54 -17.58 -1.52
N GLN A 55 12.69 -16.63 -2.45
CA GLN A 55 13.90 -16.53 -3.28
C GLN A 55 15.11 -16.02 -2.49
N CYS A 56 14.92 -15.45 -1.29
CA CYS A 56 16.00 -14.98 -0.43
C CYS A 56 17.01 -14.03 -1.13
N THR A 57 16.51 -13.22 -2.06
CA THR A 57 17.31 -12.22 -2.79
C THR A 57 17.61 -10.97 -1.98
N LEU A 58 16.92 -10.79 -0.83
CA LEU A 58 17.07 -9.68 0.12
C LEU A 58 16.95 -8.29 -0.53
N ARG A 59 16.11 -8.17 -1.57
CA ARG A 59 15.89 -6.93 -2.31
C ARG A 59 14.44 -6.83 -2.78
N HIS A 60 14.08 -5.68 -3.31
CA HIS A 60 12.78 -5.46 -3.94
C HIS A 60 12.56 -6.36 -5.16
N SER A 61 11.34 -6.90 -5.33
CA SER A 61 10.97 -7.68 -6.51
C SER A 61 10.85 -6.83 -7.79
N PRO A 62 11.07 -7.42 -8.98
CA PRO A 62 10.71 -6.77 -10.24
C PRO A 62 9.22 -6.41 -10.30
N ALA A 63 8.87 -5.26 -10.88
CA ALA A 63 7.48 -4.78 -10.92
C ALA A 63 6.51 -5.73 -11.65
N ASN A 64 6.98 -6.51 -12.62
CA ASN A 64 6.18 -7.51 -13.31
C ASN A 64 5.77 -8.69 -12.40
N LEU A 65 6.50 -8.93 -11.30
CA LEU A 65 6.15 -9.94 -10.28
C LEU A 65 5.24 -9.39 -9.18
N ARG A 66 4.85 -8.11 -9.27
CA ARG A 66 3.93 -7.43 -8.33
C ARG A 66 2.61 -7.13 -9.01
N ARG A 67 1.94 -8.16 -9.53
CA ARG A 67 0.67 -7.98 -10.24
C ARG A 67 -0.39 -8.94 -9.73
N THR A 68 -1.56 -8.38 -9.46
CA THR A 68 -2.81 -9.11 -9.30
C THR A 68 -3.69 -8.75 -10.50
N SER A 69 -4.94 -8.32 -10.28
CA SER A 69 -5.72 -7.60 -11.30
C SER A 69 -5.16 -6.19 -11.57
N VAL A 70 -4.29 -5.68 -10.69
CA VAL A 70 -3.65 -4.37 -10.78
C VAL A 70 -2.15 -4.49 -10.47
N THR A 71 -1.37 -3.48 -10.86
CA THR A 71 0.02 -3.35 -10.39
C THR A 71 0.04 -3.02 -8.90
N CYS A 72 0.96 -3.65 -8.17
CA CYS A 72 1.10 -3.52 -6.72
C CYS A 72 2.48 -2.94 -6.34
N GLY A 73 2.51 -2.20 -5.23
CA GLY A 73 3.72 -1.72 -4.57
C GLY A 73 4.31 -2.79 -3.64
N GLU A 74 5.42 -2.49 -2.99
CA GLU A 74 6.08 -3.44 -2.08
C GLU A 74 6.87 -2.72 -0.99
N ASN A 75 6.72 -3.20 0.25
CA ASN A 75 7.67 -2.93 1.33
C ASN A 75 8.44 -4.20 1.64
N VAL A 76 9.74 -4.05 1.91
CA VAL A 76 10.62 -5.13 2.33
C VAL A 76 11.28 -4.81 3.66
N LEU A 77 11.56 -5.84 4.45
CA LEU A 77 12.38 -5.73 5.66
C LEU A 77 13.36 -6.91 5.72
N LEU A 78 14.63 -6.59 5.99
CA LEU A 78 15.68 -7.55 6.27
C LEU A 78 15.94 -7.56 7.78
N SER A 79 15.95 -8.74 8.41
CA SER A 79 16.24 -8.87 9.84
C SER A 79 17.14 -10.06 10.13
N SER A 80 18.06 -9.92 11.08
CA SER A 80 18.93 -11.00 11.56
C SER A 80 18.18 -11.99 12.47
N TYR A 81 17.08 -11.55 13.09
CA TYR A 81 16.24 -12.34 14.01
C TYR A 81 14.74 -12.23 13.64
N PRO A 82 13.89 -13.19 14.08
CA PRO A 82 12.47 -13.15 13.78
C PRO A 82 11.82 -11.96 14.49
N ARG A 83 10.99 -11.21 13.76
CA ARG A 83 10.20 -10.08 14.25
C ARG A 83 8.74 -10.39 14.08
N THR A 84 7.92 -9.95 15.02
CA THR A 84 6.46 -10.01 14.82
C THR A 84 6.07 -9.12 13.64
N TRP A 85 4.94 -9.40 13.00
CA TRP A 85 4.42 -8.53 11.95
C TRP A 85 4.13 -7.10 12.46
N ALA A 86 3.75 -6.95 13.72
CA ALA A 86 3.57 -5.63 14.34
C ALA A 86 4.89 -4.84 14.38
N ASP A 87 5.99 -5.49 14.76
CA ASP A 87 7.32 -4.87 14.77
C ASP A 87 7.83 -4.57 13.37
N ALA A 88 7.62 -5.49 12.41
CA ALA A 88 8.01 -5.28 11.02
C ALA A 88 7.30 -4.06 10.41
N ILE A 89 5.99 -3.92 10.65
CA ILE A 89 5.21 -2.75 10.21
C ILE A 89 5.66 -1.49 10.95
N GLN A 90 6.03 -1.60 12.24
CA GLN A 90 6.55 -0.47 13.01
C GLN A 90 7.88 0.06 12.46
N VAL A 91 8.75 -0.82 11.94
CA VAL A 91 10.00 -0.41 11.25
C VAL A 91 9.70 0.39 9.98
N TRP A 92 8.72 -0.03 9.18
CA TRP A 92 8.31 0.78 8.02
C TRP A 92 7.67 2.10 8.45
N TYR A 93 6.88 2.09 9.51
CA TYR A 93 6.23 3.28 10.04
C TYR A 93 7.22 4.28 10.62
N SER A 94 8.34 3.85 11.22
CA SER A 94 9.30 4.77 11.86
C SER A 94 9.93 5.78 10.89
N GLN A 95 9.87 5.52 9.57
CA GLN A 95 10.22 6.50 8.54
C GLN A 95 9.31 7.75 8.56
N SER A 96 8.19 7.73 9.30
CA SER A 96 7.34 8.91 9.51
C SER A 96 8.11 10.09 10.12
N SER A 97 9.16 9.83 10.91
CA SER A 97 10.01 10.89 11.48
C SER A 97 10.73 11.71 10.42
N ASN A 98 10.87 11.16 9.22
CA ASN A 98 11.56 11.75 8.08
C ASN A 98 10.60 12.41 7.07
N PHE A 99 9.30 12.43 7.36
CA PHE A 99 8.27 12.86 6.44
C PHE A 99 7.47 14.06 6.99
N LYS A 100 7.21 15.04 6.12
CA LYS A 100 6.27 16.12 6.38
C LYS A 100 5.25 16.19 5.25
N TYR A 101 3.96 16.08 5.59
CA TYR A 101 2.89 16.15 4.61
C TYR A 101 2.96 17.46 3.80
N GLY A 102 2.79 17.36 2.48
CA GLY A 102 2.89 18.47 1.53
C GLY A 102 4.33 18.83 1.13
N TYR A 103 5.34 18.38 1.88
CA TYR A 103 6.76 18.58 1.58
C TYR A 103 7.44 17.28 1.13
N GLY A 104 7.02 16.14 1.69
CA GLY A 104 7.67 14.85 1.50
C GLY A 104 8.81 14.66 2.50
N GLN A 105 9.96 14.26 1.98
CA GLN A 105 11.17 13.96 2.75
C GLN A 105 11.79 15.24 3.36
N ILE A 106 12.05 15.26 4.68
CA ILE A 106 12.49 16.46 5.41
C ILE A 106 14.01 16.70 5.43
N SER A 107 14.81 15.75 4.97
CA SER A 107 16.28 15.82 4.97
C SER A 107 16.82 15.05 3.78
N LYS A 108 18.02 15.34 3.28
CA LYS A 108 18.59 14.57 2.16
C LYS A 108 18.91 13.13 2.62
N ASN A 109 18.81 12.17 1.70
CA ASN A 109 19.21 10.77 1.90
C ASN A 109 18.47 9.96 2.99
N VAL A 110 17.26 10.39 3.39
CA VAL A 110 16.39 9.59 4.27
C VAL A 110 15.30 8.90 3.45
N ASN A 111 14.84 7.73 3.89
CA ASN A 111 13.78 6.99 3.20
C ASN A 111 12.42 7.31 3.87
N VAL A 112 11.40 7.56 3.04
CA VAL A 112 10.00 7.74 3.45
C VAL A 112 9.04 6.79 2.73
N GLU A 113 9.52 6.05 1.73
CA GLU A 113 8.70 5.28 0.79
C GLU A 113 7.92 4.17 1.49
N SER A 114 8.53 3.51 2.49
CA SER A 114 7.83 2.45 3.22
C SER A 114 6.69 3.04 4.05
N TYR A 115 6.92 4.19 4.70
CA TYR A 115 5.88 4.89 5.46
C TYR A 115 4.77 5.41 4.54
N THR A 116 5.09 6.07 3.44
CA THR A 116 4.08 6.60 2.51
C THR A 116 3.24 5.49 1.89
N GLN A 117 3.81 4.32 1.65
CA GLN A 117 3.05 3.15 1.17
C GLN A 117 2.05 2.63 2.22
N LEU A 118 2.40 2.60 3.51
CA LEU A 118 1.47 2.19 4.58
C LEU A 118 0.21 3.07 4.60
N ILE A 119 0.38 4.37 4.34
CA ILE A 119 -0.67 5.38 4.40
C ILE A 119 -1.18 5.82 3.03
N TRP A 120 -0.87 5.07 1.97
CA TRP A 120 -1.29 5.45 0.63
C TRP A 120 -2.79 5.29 0.46
N TYR A 121 -3.51 6.36 0.11
CA TYR A 121 -4.96 6.41 0.27
C TYR A 121 -5.71 5.30 -0.47
N ASN A 122 -5.32 4.97 -1.71
CA ASN A 122 -6.01 3.96 -2.52
C ASN A 122 -5.35 2.59 -2.51
N SER A 123 -4.24 2.37 -1.80
CA SER A 123 -3.72 1.00 -1.57
C SER A 123 -4.60 0.30 -0.53
N TYR A 124 -5.69 -0.33 -0.99
CA TYR A 124 -6.72 -0.92 -0.12
C TYR A 124 -6.61 -2.45 0.01
N LYS A 125 -5.66 -3.07 -0.68
CA LYS A 125 -5.34 -4.49 -0.55
C LYS A 125 -3.90 -4.67 -0.12
N VAL A 126 -3.67 -5.58 0.81
CA VAL A 126 -2.32 -5.97 1.25
C VAL A 126 -2.20 -7.49 1.33
N GLY A 127 -1.07 -8.02 0.91
CA GLY A 127 -0.70 -9.41 1.11
C GLY A 127 0.79 -9.51 1.39
N CYS A 128 1.17 -10.37 2.34
CA CYS A 128 2.53 -10.44 2.83
C CYS A 128 3.07 -11.86 2.87
N GLY A 129 4.39 -11.99 2.90
CA GLY A 129 5.11 -13.24 3.05
C GLY A 129 6.40 -13.04 3.84
N VAL A 130 6.87 -14.10 4.48
CA VAL A 130 8.13 -14.10 5.24
C VAL A 130 8.88 -15.40 4.98
N SER A 131 10.19 -15.30 4.79
CA SER A 131 11.05 -16.48 4.61
C SER A 131 12.26 -16.42 5.55
N TYR A 132 12.74 -17.60 5.93
CA TYR A 132 14.04 -17.76 6.57
C TYR A 132 15.12 -17.98 5.49
N CYS A 133 16.12 -17.12 5.46
CA CYS A 133 17.22 -17.13 4.50
C CYS A 133 18.51 -17.57 5.20
N PRO A 134 19.05 -18.76 4.92
CA PRO A 134 20.13 -19.35 5.71
C PRO A 134 21.48 -18.64 5.48
N THR A 135 21.67 -17.95 4.35
CA THR A 135 22.91 -17.30 3.95
C THR A 135 22.95 -15.83 4.36
N GLY A 136 24.15 -15.32 4.67
CA GLY A 136 24.35 -13.91 5.00
C GLY A 136 23.86 -13.49 6.40
N PRO A 137 23.97 -12.19 6.73
CA PRO A 137 23.66 -11.66 8.07
C PRO A 137 22.15 -11.51 8.34
N TYR A 138 21.33 -11.39 7.30
CA TYR A 138 19.88 -11.25 7.42
C TYR A 138 19.19 -12.58 7.20
N LYS A 139 18.72 -13.17 8.30
CA LYS A 139 18.11 -14.49 8.31
C LYS A 139 16.61 -14.50 8.03
N TYR A 140 15.95 -13.35 8.09
CA TYR A 140 14.50 -13.23 7.90
C TYR A 140 14.20 -12.13 6.89
N PHE A 141 13.47 -12.50 5.85
CA PHE A 141 13.09 -11.60 4.75
C PHE A 141 11.57 -11.45 4.72
N TYR A 142 11.09 -10.25 5.04
CA TYR A 142 9.66 -9.91 5.04
C TYR A 142 9.34 -9.11 3.79
N VAL A 143 8.21 -9.44 3.17
CA VAL A 143 7.70 -8.79 1.97
C VAL A 143 6.22 -8.53 2.18
N CYS A 144 5.76 -7.29 1.99
CA CYS A 144 4.34 -6.97 1.87
C CYS A 144 4.11 -6.27 0.54
N GLN A 145 3.15 -6.74 -0.25
CA GLN A 145 2.71 -6.12 -1.50
C GLN A 145 1.37 -5.41 -1.31
N TYR A 146 1.24 -4.24 -1.92
CA TYR A 146 0.12 -3.31 -1.72
C TYR A 146 -0.58 -3.01 -3.04
N CYS A 147 -1.87 -3.26 -3.13
CA CYS A 147 -2.60 -3.18 -4.39
C CYS A 147 -3.79 -2.20 -4.27
N PRO A 148 -3.96 -1.26 -5.22
CA PRO A 148 -2.98 -0.81 -6.21
C PRO A 148 -1.70 -0.24 -5.57
N ALA A 149 -0.65 -0.14 -6.39
CA ALA A 149 0.64 0.43 -6.00
C ALA A 149 0.51 1.89 -5.53
N GLY A 150 1.20 2.22 -4.44
CA GLY A 150 1.34 3.59 -3.98
C GLY A 150 2.59 4.28 -4.52
N ASN A 151 3.02 5.34 -3.83
CA ASN A 151 4.27 6.06 -4.06
C ASN A 151 4.45 6.57 -5.50
N ASN A 152 3.37 7.09 -6.10
CA ASN A 152 3.49 7.84 -7.35
C ASN A 152 4.46 9.03 -7.12
N PRO A 153 5.55 9.17 -7.91
CA PRO A 153 6.54 10.22 -7.71
C PRO A 153 5.96 11.64 -7.69
N MET A 154 4.89 11.89 -8.45
CA MET A 154 4.24 13.21 -8.50
C MET A 154 3.37 13.50 -7.27
N GLN A 155 3.05 12.50 -6.45
CA GLN A 155 2.10 12.59 -5.34
C GLN A 155 2.70 12.15 -4.00
N ILE A 156 3.95 11.70 -3.95
CA ILE A 156 4.54 11.10 -2.75
C ILE A 156 4.55 12.03 -1.54
N ALA A 157 4.63 13.35 -1.75
CA ALA A 157 4.51 14.34 -0.69
C ALA A 157 3.09 14.45 -0.09
N MET A 158 2.06 13.98 -0.80
CA MET A 158 0.65 14.01 -0.40
C MET A 158 0.00 12.63 -0.65
N PRO A 159 0.36 11.60 0.15
CA PRO A 159 -0.05 10.21 -0.08
C PRO A 159 -1.55 9.96 0.11
N TYR A 160 -2.29 10.97 0.58
CA TYR A 160 -3.74 11.01 0.71
C TYR A 160 -4.22 12.45 0.57
N ARG A 161 -5.54 12.66 0.46
CA ARG A 161 -6.13 14.00 0.50
C ARG A 161 -6.36 14.42 1.94
N SER A 162 -5.73 15.50 2.36
CA SER A 162 -5.97 16.10 3.67
C SER A 162 -7.40 16.65 3.78
N GLY A 163 -8.09 16.34 4.87
CA GLY A 163 -9.45 16.81 5.14
C GLY A 163 -10.11 16.07 6.31
N PRO A 164 -11.36 16.42 6.66
CA PRO A 164 -12.13 15.67 7.65
C PRO A 164 -12.26 14.20 7.25
N LYS A 165 -12.19 13.30 8.24
CA LYS A 165 -12.23 11.86 8.00
C LYS A 165 -13.46 11.47 7.20
N CYS A 166 -13.27 10.68 6.15
CA CYS A 166 -14.33 10.20 5.25
C CYS A 166 -15.13 11.27 4.48
N ALA A 167 -14.66 12.53 4.42
CA ALA A 167 -15.38 13.58 3.68
C ALA A 167 -15.53 13.27 2.18
N ASP A 168 -14.65 12.45 1.60
CA ASP A 168 -14.74 12.04 0.19
C ASP A 168 -15.55 10.74 -0.03
N CYS A 169 -16.09 10.14 1.04
CA CYS A 169 -16.83 8.87 0.97
C CYS A 169 -18.04 8.86 1.92
N PRO A 170 -18.97 9.85 1.80
CA PRO A 170 -20.17 9.88 2.63
C PRO A 170 -20.99 8.60 2.45
N GLY A 171 -21.47 8.04 3.58
CA GLY A 171 -22.20 6.76 3.59
C GLY A 171 -21.32 5.51 3.44
N HIS A 172 -20.01 5.66 3.21
CA HIS A 172 -19.07 4.55 3.02
C HIS A 172 -17.85 4.70 3.94
N CYS A 173 -18.10 4.87 5.24
CA CYS A 173 -17.07 5.12 6.24
C CYS A 173 -17.09 4.08 7.37
N ASP A 174 -15.97 3.40 7.58
CA ASP A 174 -15.73 2.53 8.74
C ASP A 174 -14.66 3.15 9.64
N LYS A 175 -15.12 3.81 10.72
CA LYS A 175 -14.26 4.39 11.77
C LYS A 175 -13.16 5.29 11.19
N GLY A 176 -13.51 6.13 10.22
CA GLY A 176 -12.61 7.09 9.58
C GLY A 176 -11.84 6.57 8.35
N LEU A 177 -12.17 5.38 7.84
CA LEU A 177 -11.64 4.83 6.59
C LEU A 177 -12.76 4.61 5.57
N CYS A 178 -12.52 4.97 4.32
CA CYS A 178 -13.45 4.75 3.21
C CYS A 178 -13.56 3.27 2.83
N THR A 179 -14.74 2.81 2.42
CA THR A 179 -15.02 1.40 2.08
C THR A 179 -15.59 1.20 0.67
N ASN A 180 -15.48 2.22 -0.18
CA ASN A 180 -16.03 2.28 -1.54
C ASN A 180 -14.89 2.39 -2.59
N PRO A 181 -14.05 1.36 -2.79
CA PRO A 181 -12.98 1.42 -3.78
C PRO A 181 -13.54 1.44 -5.20
N CYS A 182 -12.89 2.17 -6.10
CA CYS A 182 -13.15 2.06 -7.52
C CYS A 182 -12.65 0.71 -8.05
N LYS A 183 -13.49 0.00 -8.81
CA LYS A 183 -13.12 -1.29 -9.44
C LYS A 183 -12.29 -1.13 -10.71
N TYR A 184 -12.25 0.08 -11.26
CA TYR A 184 -11.46 0.43 -12.43
C TYR A 184 -10.17 1.12 -11.99
N GLN A 185 -9.15 1.11 -12.86
CA GLN A 185 -7.91 1.81 -12.63
C GLN A 185 -7.58 2.71 -13.82
N ASP A 186 -7.20 3.95 -13.53
CA ASP A 186 -6.63 4.84 -14.53
C ASP A 186 -5.20 4.43 -14.87
N LEU A 187 -4.89 4.42 -16.17
CA LEU A 187 -3.58 4.03 -16.70
C LEU A 187 -2.66 5.25 -16.89
N LEU A 188 -3.18 6.46 -16.69
CA LEU A 188 -2.44 7.72 -16.80
C LEU A 188 -2.65 8.57 -15.55
N GLY A 189 -1.57 9.19 -15.06
CA GLY A 189 -1.62 10.02 -13.85
C GLY A 189 -2.42 11.32 -14.00
N ASN A 190 -2.68 11.78 -15.22
CA ASN A 190 -3.39 13.02 -15.54
C ASN A 190 -4.84 12.79 -16.01
N CYS A 191 -5.43 11.62 -15.72
CA CYS A 191 -6.78 11.27 -16.20
C CYS A 191 -7.89 12.25 -15.79
N LYS A 192 -7.76 12.89 -14.63
CA LYS A 192 -8.67 13.98 -14.22
C LYS A 192 -8.66 15.16 -15.21
N ASN A 193 -7.47 15.58 -15.65
CA ASN A 193 -7.31 16.67 -16.61
C ASN A 193 -7.77 16.25 -18.01
N LEU A 194 -7.43 15.03 -18.44
CA LEU A 194 -7.85 14.50 -19.73
C LEU A 194 -9.37 14.37 -19.84
N LYS A 195 -10.05 13.91 -18.78
CA LYS A 195 -11.52 13.88 -18.71
C LYS A 195 -12.12 15.29 -18.83
N MET A 196 -11.54 16.27 -18.15
CA MET A 196 -12.02 17.65 -18.19
C MET A 196 -11.87 18.29 -19.59
N LEU A 197 -10.76 18.02 -20.28
CA LEU A 197 -10.48 18.60 -21.59
C LEU A 197 -11.23 17.91 -22.74
N PHE A 198 -11.33 16.58 -22.72
CA PHE A 198 -11.82 15.80 -23.87
C PHE A 198 -13.11 15.02 -23.60
N GLY A 199 -13.55 14.94 -22.34
CA GLY A 199 -14.70 14.12 -21.94
C GLY A 199 -14.43 12.61 -22.01
N CYS A 200 -15.39 11.83 -21.51
CA CYS A 200 -15.28 10.36 -21.42
C CYS A 200 -15.64 9.62 -22.71
N SER A 201 -16.22 10.30 -23.70
CA SER A 201 -16.48 9.75 -25.03
C SER A 201 -15.22 9.71 -25.90
N HIS A 202 -14.23 10.56 -25.62
CA HIS A 202 -12.98 10.60 -26.36
C HIS A 202 -12.21 9.28 -26.24
N SER A 203 -11.77 8.74 -27.38
CA SER A 203 -11.17 7.39 -27.49
C SER A 203 -10.04 7.15 -26.50
N LEU A 204 -9.12 8.11 -26.36
CA LEU A 204 -8.00 8.02 -25.41
C LEU A 204 -8.49 7.95 -23.96
N VAL A 205 -9.42 8.84 -23.56
CA VAL A 205 -9.91 8.93 -22.18
C VAL A 205 -10.72 7.68 -21.83
N LYS A 206 -11.60 7.25 -22.73
CA LYS A 206 -12.40 6.03 -22.56
C LYS A 206 -11.52 4.80 -22.32
N LYS A 207 -10.40 4.68 -23.04
CA LYS A 207 -9.49 3.52 -22.96
C LYS A 207 -8.49 3.61 -21.80
N LYS A 208 -7.99 4.80 -21.48
CA LYS A 208 -6.90 4.99 -20.52
C LYS A 208 -7.33 5.51 -19.16
N CYS A 209 -8.54 6.06 -19.04
CA CYS A 209 -9.06 6.67 -17.82
C CYS A 209 -10.41 6.09 -17.37
N PRO A 210 -10.58 4.75 -17.32
CA PRO A 210 -11.87 4.15 -17.00
C PRO A 210 -12.32 4.44 -15.57
N ALA A 211 -11.41 4.65 -14.61
CA ALA A 211 -11.78 4.98 -13.23
C ALA A 211 -12.34 6.40 -13.16
N SER A 212 -11.62 7.39 -13.70
CA SER A 212 -12.10 8.77 -13.82
C SER A 212 -13.45 8.88 -14.52
N CYS A 213 -13.75 7.99 -15.47
CA CYS A 213 -15.00 8.02 -16.22
C CYS A 213 -16.16 7.23 -15.62
N LYS A 214 -15.89 6.11 -14.94
CA LYS A 214 -16.94 5.18 -14.48
C LYS A 214 -17.17 5.21 -12.98
N CYS A 215 -16.22 5.70 -12.19
CA CYS A 215 -16.36 5.83 -10.75
C CYS A 215 -16.74 7.27 -10.41
N THR A 216 -17.97 7.46 -9.95
CA THR A 216 -18.51 8.79 -9.61
C THR A 216 -18.57 9.03 -8.11
N THR A 217 -18.77 7.97 -7.33
CA THR A 217 -18.89 8.02 -5.87
C THR A 217 -17.79 7.27 -5.15
N GLN A 218 -16.99 6.47 -5.86
CA GLN A 218 -15.90 5.67 -5.31
C GLN A 218 -14.60 6.45 -5.24
N ILE A 219 -13.71 6.03 -4.33
CA ILE A 219 -12.34 6.51 -4.28
C ILE A 219 -11.57 5.91 -5.47
N ILE A 220 -11.02 6.77 -6.32
CA ILE A 220 -10.15 6.46 -7.47
C ILE A 220 -8.71 6.68 -7.05
#